data_AF-A0A7S4VDA5-F1
#
_entry.id   AF-A0A7S4VDA5-F1
#
_cell.length_a   1.000
_cell.length_b   1.000
_cell.length_c   1.000
_cell.angle_alpha   90.00
_cell.angle_beta   90.00
_cell.angle_gamma   90.00
#
_symmetry.space_group_name_H-M   'P 1'
#
loop_
_entity.id
_entity.type
_entity.pdbx_description
1 polymer ?
#
loop_
_entity_poly.entity_id
_entity_poly.type
_entity_poly.pdbx_seq_one_letter_code
_entity_poly.pdbx_strand_id
1 'polypeptide(L)'
;SARAGLEQAARSQSFPVLQRAVWEGQDAGVGGRELQQAEAALAPLAARQGLEAALKQRDVEGLRKAVEQGRTADLTPKELEAAERALAEETRRAAARRTLDEAMALRTQRVRAYRGSWRG
;
A
#
# COMPACT_ATOMS: atom_id res chain seq x y z
N SER A 1 9.33 -32.44 5.77
CA SER A 1 10.50 -31.56 5.57
C SER A 1 10.01 -30.15 5.31
N ALA A 2 10.69 -29.11 5.81
CA ALA A 2 10.30 -27.71 5.59
C ALA A 2 10.09 -27.38 4.09
N ARG A 3 10.89 -27.96 3.19
CA ARG A 3 10.71 -27.85 1.72
C ARG A 3 9.36 -28.35 1.20
N ALA A 4 8.89 -29.51 1.67
CA ALA A 4 7.62 -30.08 1.23
C ALA A 4 6.42 -29.23 1.70
N GLY A 5 6.52 -28.62 2.89
CA GLY A 5 5.53 -27.67 3.39
C GLY A 5 5.47 -26.39 2.56
N LEU A 6 6.63 -25.85 2.17
CA LEU A 6 6.77 -24.69 1.30
C LEU A 6 6.12 -24.90 -0.08
N GLU A 7 6.39 -26.05 -0.70
CA GLU A 7 5.83 -26.39 -2.00
C GLU A 7 4.31 -26.57 -1.95
N GLN A 8 3.81 -27.23 -0.90
CA GLN A 8 2.38 -27.41 -0.69
C GLN A 8 1.67 -26.07 -0.42
N ALA A 9 2.32 -25.18 0.34
CA ALA A 9 1.81 -23.84 0.60
C ALA A 9 1.78 -22.99 -0.67
N ALA A 10 2.81 -23.06 -1.51
CA ALA A 10 2.86 -22.34 -2.79
C ALA A 10 1.72 -22.76 -3.73
N ARG A 11 1.38 -24.06 -3.73
CA ARG A 11 0.24 -24.60 -4.49
C ARG A 11 -1.11 -24.18 -3.90
N SER A 12 -1.20 -23.96 -2.60
CA SER A 12 -2.45 -23.60 -1.92
C SER A 12 -2.96 -22.20 -2.25
N GLN A 13 -2.09 -21.31 -2.77
CA GLN A 13 -2.37 -19.88 -3.02
C GLN A 13 -2.97 -19.13 -1.81
N SER A 14 -2.85 -19.70 -0.60
CA SER A 14 -3.37 -19.12 0.61
C SER A 14 -2.31 -18.23 1.25
N PHE A 15 -2.56 -16.92 1.31
CA PHE A 15 -1.61 -15.95 1.86
C PHE A 15 -1.10 -16.33 3.26
N PRO A 16 -1.96 -16.64 4.25
CA PRO A 16 -1.49 -16.95 5.61
C PRO A 16 -0.65 -18.23 5.66
N VAL A 17 -1.00 -19.22 4.82
CA VAL A 17 -0.29 -20.51 4.78
C VAL A 17 1.06 -20.35 4.10
N LEU A 18 1.12 -19.61 2.97
CA LEU A 18 2.36 -19.36 2.23
C LEU A 18 3.31 -18.45 2.99
N GLN A 19 2.81 -17.40 3.64
CA GLN A 19 3.63 -16.50 4.46
C GLN A 19 4.29 -17.26 5.61
N ARG A 20 3.52 -18.10 6.31
CA ARG A 20 4.04 -18.92 7.40
C ARG A 20 5.09 -19.91 6.90
N ALA A 21 4.83 -20.58 5.77
CA ALA A 21 5.77 -21.54 5.20
C ALA A 21 7.08 -20.89 4.75
N VAL A 22 7.04 -19.67 4.18
CA VAL A 22 8.25 -18.90 3.84
C VAL A 22 9.03 -18.55 5.10
N TRP A 23 8.38 -18.10 6.17
CA TRP A 23 9.05 -17.79 7.43
C TRP A 23 9.68 -19.04 8.06
N GLU A 24 8.93 -20.14 8.18
CA GLU A 24 9.46 -21.41 8.70
C GLU A 24 10.61 -21.94 7.83
N GLY A 25 10.56 -21.73 6.51
CA GLY A 25 11.65 -22.06 5.60
C GLY A 25 12.90 -21.20 5.80
N GLN A 26 12.74 -19.89 6.01
CA GLN A 26 13.84 -18.97 6.31
C GLN A 26 14.51 -19.30 7.65
N ASP A 27 13.71 -19.55 8.69
CA ASP A 27 14.20 -19.90 10.04
C ASP A 27 14.93 -21.25 10.04
N ALA A 28 14.43 -22.22 9.29
CA ALA A 28 15.09 -23.52 9.11
C ALA A 28 16.31 -23.47 8.17
N GLY A 29 16.71 -22.29 7.68
CA GLY A 29 17.86 -22.12 6.77
C GLY A 29 17.66 -22.76 5.39
N VAL A 30 16.40 -22.93 4.97
CA VAL A 30 16.04 -23.46 3.64
C VAL A 30 16.29 -22.37 2.59
N GLY A 31 17.56 -22.13 2.28
CA GLY A 31 17.96 -21.34 1.11
C GLY A 31 17.83 -22.17 -0.17
N GLY A 32 17.34 -21.55 -1.25
CA GLY A 32 17.27 -22.21 -2.56
C GLY A 32 16.15 -21.72 -3.46
N ARG A 33 15.93 -22.47 -4.55
CA ARG A 33 14.90 -22.19 -5.55
C ARG A 33 13.48 -22.25 -4.96
N GLU A 34 13.24 -23.14 -3.99
CA GLU A 34 11.93 -23.35 -3.38
C GLU A 34 11.47 -22.14 -2.58
N LEU A 35 12.37 -21.53 -1.80
CA LEU A 35 12.08 -20.31 -1.06
C LEU A 35 11.80 -19.15 -2.01
N GLN A 36 12.62 -19.03 -3.06
CA GLN A 36 12.48 -17.99 -4.09
C GLN A 36 11.15 -18.11 -4.87
N GLN A 37 10.72 -19.34 -5.18
CA GLN A 37 9.42 -19.61 -5.79
C GLN A 37 8.25 -19.27 -4.88
N ALA A 38 8.38 -19.56 -3.58
CA ALA A 38 7.34 -19.24 -2.61
C ALA A 38 7.23 -17.73 -2.35
N GLU A 39 8.35 -17.01 -2.30
CA GLU A 39 8.37 -15.54 -2.22
C GLU A 39 7.75 -14.91 -3.48
N ALA A 40 8.07 -15.44 -4.67
CA ALA A 40 7.45 -15.01 -5.92
C ALA A 40 5.94 -15.26 -5.94
N ALA A 41 5.47 -16.38 -5.38
CA ALA A 41 4.04 -16.67 -5.25
C ALA A 41 3.35 -15.84 -4.14
N LEU A 42 4.10 -15.40 -3.12
CA LEU A 42 3.59 -14.57 -2.03
C LEU A 42 3.42 -13.12 -2.46
N ALA A 43 4.30 -12.60 -3.32
CA ALA A 43 4.26 -11.22 -3.81
C ALA A 43 2.87 -10.77 -4.33
N PRO A 44 2.20 -11.49 -5.25
CA PRO A 44 0.88 -11.08 -5.74
C PRO A 44 -0.20 -11.18 -4.66
N LEU A 45 -0.11 -12.16 -3.75
CA LEU A 45 -1.06 -12.31 -2.65
C LEU A 45 -0.92 -11.17 -1.62
N ALA A 46 0.32 -10.79 -1.29
CA ALA A 46 0.65 -9.68 -0.41
C ALA A 46 0.17 -8.35 -1.01
N ALA A 47 0.41 -8.14 -2.30
CA ALA A 47 -0.06 -6.95 -3.00
C ALA A 47 -1.60 -6.86 -3.00
N ARG A 48 -2.33 -7.97 -3.26
CA ARG A 48 -3.81 -7.98 -3.17
C ARG A 48 -4.31 -7.61 -1.77
N GLN A 49 -3.72 -8.19 -0.71
CA GLN A 49 -4.11 -7.83 0.67
C GLN A 49 -3.77 -6.38 1.00
N GLY A 50 -2.60 -5.90 0.57
CA GLY A 50 -2.17 -4.51 0.75
C GLY A 50 -3.13 -3.54 0.05
N LEU A 51 -3.53 -3.85 -1.18
CA LEU A 51 -4.52 -3.08 -1.94
C LEU A 51 -5.86 -3.04 -1.20
N GLU A 52 -6.37 -4.19 -0.71
CA GLU A 52 -7.64 -4.24 0.02
C GLU A 52 -7.59 -3.43 1.33
N ALA A 53 -6.50 -3.55 2.09
CA ALA A 53 -6.31 -2.80 3.33
C ALA A 53 -6.22 -1.29 3.08
N ALA A 54 -5.43 -0.89 2.07
CA ALA A 54 -5.26 0.50 1.70
C ALA A 54 -6.57 1.12 1.17
N LEU A 55 -7.36 0.36 0.41
CA LEU A 55 -8.70 0.76 -0.03
C LEU A 55 -9.65 1.01 1.15
N LYS A 56 -9.64 0.13 2.16
CA LYS A 56 -10.47 0.30 3.36
C LYS A 56 -10.06 1.52 4.19
N GLN A 57 -8.76 1.76 4.32
CA GLN A 57 -8.21 2.86 5.12
C GLN A 57 -8.22 4.20 4.39
N ARG A 58 -8.42 4.20 3.06
CA ARG A 58 -8.29 5.38 2.19
C ARG A 58 -6.94 6.09 2.38
N ASP A 59 -5.90 5.30 2.66
CA ASP A 59 -4.55 5.81 2.84
C ASP A 59 -3.90 6.00 1.46
N VAL A 60 -3.64 7.25 1.08
CA VAL A 60 -3.00 7.62 -0.18
C VAL A 60 -1.61 7.00 -0.31
N GLU A 61 -0.81 6.98 0.77
CA GLU A 61 0.54 6.45 0.71
C GLU A 61 0.53 4.92 0.62
N GLY A 62 -0.33 4.27 1.42
CA GLY A 62 -0.61 2.84 1.34
C GLY A 62 -1.09 2.40 -0.03
N LEU A 63 -2.06 3.12 -0.63
CA LEU A 63 -2.58 2.83 -1.97
C LEU A 63 -1.48 2.93 -3.03
N ARG A 64 -0.63 3.96 -2.93
CA ARG A 64 0.49 4.15 -3.88
C ARG A 64 1.51 3.01 -3.78
N LYS A 65 1.92 2.63 -2.57
CA LYS A 65 2.84 1.50 -2.34
C LYS A 65 2.23 0.18 -2.82
N ALA A 66 0.95 -0.05 -2.52
CA ALA A 66 0.26 -1.27 -2.91
C ALA A 66 0.13 -1.41 -4.44
N VAL A 67 -0.15 -0.31 -5.15
CA VAL A 67 -0.18 -0.30 -6.63
C VAL A 67 1.20 -0.59 -7.21
N GLU A 68 2.26 0.02 -6.67
CA GLU A 68 3.63 -0.23 -7.11
C GLU A 68 4.05 -1.69 -6.89
N GLN A 69 3.80 -2.21 -5.68
CA GLN A 69 4.03 -3.62 -5.35
C GLN A 69 3.25 -4.55 -6.27
N GLY A 70 2.00 -4.20 -6.58
CA GLY A 70 1.19 -5.00 -7.48
C GLY A 70 1.68 -5.01 -8.92
N ARG A 71 2.24 -3.90 -9.40
CA ARG A 71 2.93 -3.86 -10.71
C ARG A 71 4.18 -4.73 -10.73
N THR A 72 4.97 -4.71 -9.66
CA THR A 72 6.17 -5.56 -9.55
C THR A 72 5.81 -7.04 -9.42
N ALA A 73 4.64 -7.35 -8.88
CA ALA A 73 4.14 -8.71 -8.71
C ALA A 73 3.28 -9.21 -9.89
N ASP A 74 3.30 -8.52 -11.05
CA ASP A 74 2.53 -8.88 -12.25
C ASP A 74 1.01 -9.02 -12.01
N LEU A 75 0.43 -8.23 -11.10
CA LEU A 75 -1.02 -8.13 -11.03
C LEU A 75 -1.57 -7.56 -12.34
N THR A 76 -2.71 -8.10 -12.76
CA THR A 76 -3.35 -7.65 -13.98
C THR A 76 -3.83 -6.20 -13.84
N PRO A 77 -3.91 -5.44 -14.95
CA PRO A 77 -4.42 -4.07 -14.92
C PRO A 77 -5.81 -3.95 -14.27
N LYS A 78 -6.64 -4.99 -14.42
CA LYS A 78 -7.98 -5.06 -13.82
C LYS A 78 -7.95 -5.15 -12.30
N GLU A 79 -6.95 -5.81 -11.73
CA GLU A 79 -6.76 -5.90 -10.28
C GLU A 79 -6.23 -4.60 -9.69
N LEU A 80 -5.41 -3.87 -10.45
CA LEU A 80 -4.87 -2.57 -10.05
C LEU A 80 -5.88 -1.43 -10.24
N GLU A 81 -6.83 -1.57 -11.18
CA GLU A 81 -7.77 -0.51 -11.56
C GLU A 81 -8.54 0.07 -10.37
N ALA A 82 -9.05 -0.78 -9.48
CA ALA A 82 -9.81 -0.33 -8.31
C ALA A 82 -8.94 0.54 -7.38
N ALA A 83 -7.69 0.15 -7.16
CA ALA A 83 -6.77 0.89 -6.31
C ALA A 83 -6.23 2.16 -6.99
N GLU A 84 -6.00 2.14 -8.30
CA GLU A 84 -5.61 3.32 -9.07
C GLU A 84 -6.73 4.37 -9.08
N ARG A 85 -7.99 3.95 -9.25
CA ARG A 85 -9.16 4.84 -9.13
C ARG A 85 -9.27 5.44 -7.75
N ALA A 86 -9.16 4.63 -6.70
CA ALA A 86 -9.19 5.11 -5.32
C ALA A 86 -8.04 6.07 -5.02
N LEU A 87 -6.82 5.77 -5.49
CA LEU A 87 -5.66 6.65 -5.35
C LEU A 87 -5.91 8.00 -6.04
N ALA A 88 -6.49 8.01 -7.24
CA ALA A 88 -6.82 9.24 -7.95
C ALA A 88 -7.89 10.06 -7.21
N GLU A 89 -8.92 9.41 -6.67
CA GLU A 89 -9.97 10.06 -5.88
C GLU A 89 -9.41 10.68 -4.59
N GLU A 90 -8.69 9.90 -3.79
CA GLU A 90 -8.13 10.37 -2.52
C GLU A 90 -7.04 11.43 -2.73
N THR A 91 -6.24 11.33 -3.80
CA THR A 91 -5.27 12.38 -4.17
C THR A 91 -5.97 13.70 -4.49
N ARG A 92 -7.06 13.67 -5.27
CA ARG A 92 -7.87 14.88 -5.55
C ARG A 92 -8.46 15.45 -4.27
N ARG A 93 -8.95 14.60 -3.39
CA ARG A 93 -9.55 14.99 -2.11
C ARG A 93 -8.52 15.66 -1.18
N ALA A 94 -7.32 15.07 -1.08
CA ALA A 94 -6.21 15.62 -0.32
C ALA A 94 -5.72 16.97 -0.90
N ALA A 95 -5.63 17.09 -2.22
CA ALA A 95 -5.25 18.34 -2.89
C ALA A 95 -6.28 19.45 -2.60
N ALA A 96 -7.57 19.17 -2.78
CA ALA A 96 -8.63 20.13 -2.48
C ALA A 96 -8.62 20.58 -1.01
N ARG A 97 -8.35 19.64 -0.09
CA ARG A 97 -8.23 19.95 1.34
C ARG A 97 -7.06 20.90 1.62
N ARG A 98 -5.89 20.63 1.04
CA ARG A 98 -4.71 21.51 1.17
C ARG A 98 -5.00 22.92 0.65
N THR A 99 -5.63 23.06 -0.53
CA THR A 99 -5.98 24.36 -1.08
C THR A 99 -6.93 25.14 -0.17
N LEU A 100 -7.90 24.46 0.45
CA LEU A 100 -8.81 25.09 1.42
C LEU A 100 -8.06 25.53 2.68
N ASP A 101 -7.18 24.68 3.22
CA ASP A 101 -6.40 24.98 4.42
C ASP A 101 -5.45 26.16 4.18
N GLU A 102 -4.79 26.22 3.02
CA GLU A 102 -3.95 27.35 2.58
C GLU A 102 -4.75 28.64 2.45
N ALA A 103 -5.92 28.59 1.81
CA ALA A 103 -6.80 29.76 1.66
C ALA A 103 -7.29 30.29 3.02
N MET A 104 -7.61 29.39 3.96
CA MET A 104 -8.02 29.73 5.32
C MET A 104 -6.87 30.29 6.16
N ALA A 105 -5.66 29.75 5.99
CA ALA A 105 -4.45 30.25 6.63
C ALA A 105 -4.13 31.68 6.15
N LEU A 106 -4.14 31.91 4.84
CA LEU A 106 -3.95 33.24 4.24
C LEU A 106 -5.00 34.24 4.71
N ARG A 107 -6.28 33.82 4.76
CA ARG A 107 -7.37 34.66 5.27
C ARG A 107 -7.14 35.07 6.73
N THR A 108 -6.73 34.13 7.58
CA THR A 108 -6.46 34.38 8.99
C THR A 108 -5.27 35.31 9.20
N GLN A 109 -4.20 35.12 8.43
CA GLN A 109 -2.99 35.94 8.49
C GLN A 109 -3.28 37.38 8.04
N ARG A 110 -4.10 37.55 7.01
CA ARG A 110 -4.51 38.86 6.50
C ARG A 110 -5.32 39.65 7.54
N VAL A 111 -6.24 39.01 8.27
CA VAL A 111 -7.00 39.66 9.35
C VAL A 111 -6.09 40.10 10.51
N ARG A 112 -5.09 39.29 10.86
CA ARG A 112 -4.11 39.64 11.91
C ARG A 112 -3.22 40.81 11.51
N ALA A 113 -2.76 40.86 10.26
CA ALA A 113 -1.97 41.97 9.74
C ALA A 113 -2.72 43.31 9.80
N TYR A 114 -4.01 43.32 9.41
CA TYR A 114 -4.83 44.53 9.48
C TYR A 114 -5.06 45.02 10.92
N ARG A 115 -5.19 44.14 11.91
CA ARG A 115 -5.38 44.54 13.32
C ARG A 115 -4.12 45.11 14.01
N GLY A 116 -2.93 44.78 13.52
CA GLY A 116 -1.66 45.32 14.03
C GLY A 116 -1.33 46.72 13.49
N SER A 117 -1.81 47.05 12.29
CA SER A 117 -1.50 48.31 11.58
C SER A 117 -2.22 49.56 12.11
N TRP A 118 -3.24 49.43 12.95
CA TRP A 118 -4.02 50.57 13.50
C TRP A 118 -3.55 51.03 14.88
N ARG A 119 -2.45 50.48 15.39
CA ARG A 119 -1.93 50.74 16.74
C ARG A 119 -0.51 51.33 16.74
N GLY A 120 -0.15 52.03 15.67
CA GLY A 120 1.09 52.79 15.52
C GLY A 120 0.81 54.26 15.27
#